data_AF-A0A1E4CU50-F1
#
_entry.id   AF-A0A1E4CU50-F1
#
_cell.length_a   1.000
_cell.length_b   1.000
_cell.length_c   1.000
_cell.angle_alpha   90.00
_cell.angle_beta   90.00
_cell.angle_gamma   90.00
#
_symmetry.space_group_name_H-M   'P 1'
#
loop_
_entity.id
_entity.type
_entity.pdbx_description
1 polymer ?
#
loop_
_entity_poly.entity_id
_entity_poly.type
_entity_poly.pdbx_seq_one_letter_code
_entity_poly.pdbx_strand_id
1 'polypeptide(L)'
;MDRLRELRIGQTEMLSRRIDADDVATFARLSGDYNELHIDEEFAARTEFSERVVHGFLHASLLSALIGTRLPGRGALYVSQALEFTRPVFIGDIVEARATIEKIDEETRLVTLGTQIHKADGTCVLRGTALVKVLRLTEPAPVPKDAPAMPRIRLLEERTALVTGSSRGIGRAIARLLAAHGASVWINYRRSRTAAESLEREIIDRGGKCHLIGADVTDEADVRRLAEEIGGQGGLDILVHNAGPRIRSAPFSDLSWSDLSTAHEEIVGSAFRVTKALLPALKQSKGKIITILTSASLGRTAHNWLPYVAAKAALLAMGKNLAQELGPQGVTVNMISPSMVDTDLTANIPDRVRQAMVSRTPLRRLATAEDVAGAVLLLASPYASFISGENLLVTGGETMI
;
A
#
# COMPACT_ATOMS: atom_id res chain seq x y z
N MET A 1 -8.49 19.75 5.49
CA MET A 1 -9.36 20.27 6.57
C MET A 1 -8.70 19.91 7.90
N ASP A 2 -8.50 20.88 8.79
CA ASP A 2 -7.75 20.68 10.04
C ASP A 2 -8.64 20.03 11.10
N ARG A 3 -8.39 18.74 11.40
CA ARG A 3 -9.15 17.95 12.36
C ARG A 3 -9.28 18.61 13.73
N LEU A 4 -8.27 19.35 14.18
CA LEU A 4 -8.29 20.01 15.49
C LEU A 4 -9.45 21.01 15.61
N ARG A 5 -9.81 21.68 14.51
CA ARG A 5 -10.88 22.69 14.48
C ARG A 5 -12.29 22.11 14.53
N GLU A 6 -12.44 20.82 14.29
CA GLU A 6 -13.72 20.11 14.35
C GLU A 6 -14.04 19.64 15.78
N LEU A 7 -13.01 19.54 16.63
CA LEU A 7 -13.16 19.06 17.99
C LEU A 7 -13.79 20.11 18.90
N ARG A 8 -14.54 19.66 19.90
CA ARG A 8 -15.15 20.52 20.91
C ARG A 8 -14.85 19.97 22.30
N ILE A 9 -14.57 20.87 23.24
CA ILE A 9 -14.52 20.50 24.66
C ILE A 9 -15.91 19.95 25.06
N GLY A 10 -15.91 18.85 25.81
CA GLY A 10 -17.10 18.09 26.17
C GLY A 10 -17.57 17.07 25.12
N GLN A 11 -16.92 17.00 23.95
CA GLN A 11 -17.22 15.95 22.97
C GLN A 11 -16.84 14.58 23.55
N THR A 12 -17.75 13.62 23.45
CA THR A 12 -17.57 12.26 23.98
C THR A 12 -17.79 11.23 22.88
N GLU A 13 -16.93 10.23 22.82
CA GLU A 13 -17.11 9.03 21.99
C GLU A 13 -16.98 7.77 22.84
N MET A 14 -17.62 6.69 22.38
CA MET A 14 -17.75 5.45 23.13
C MET A 14 -17.53 4.23 22.23
N LEU A 15 -16.98 3.15 22.79
CA LEU A 15 -16.76 1.87 22.11
C LEU A 15 -16.96 0.72 23.09
N SER A 16 -17.87 -0.19 22.78
CA SER A 16 -18.20 -1.33 23.63
C SER A 16 -17.76 -2.64 23.00
N ARG A 17 -17.29 -3.58 23.83
CA ARG A 17 -16.83 -4.90 23.40
C ARG A 17 -17.01 -5.94 24.52
N ARG A 18 -17.42 -7.16 24.16
CA ARG A 18 -17.32 -8.32 25.06
C ARG A 18 -15.89 -8.85 25.07
N ILE A 19 -15.33 -9.11 26.24
CA ILE A 19 -14.00 -9.73 26.36
C ILE A 19 -14.16 -11.24 26.48
N ASP A 20 -13.69 -11.98 25.48
CA ASP A 20 -13.79 -13.44 25.48
C ASP A 20 -12.48 -14.10 25.94
N ALA A 21 -12.52 -15.40 26.26
CA ALA A 21 -11.34 -16.14 26.71
C ALA A 21 -10.21 -16.14 25.65
N ASP A 22 -10.56 -16.14 24.37
CA ASP A 22 -9.61 -16.07 23.25
C ASP A 22 -8.89 -14.71 23.18
N ASP A 23 -9.56 -13.62 23.59
CA ASP A 23 -8.93 -12.30 23.69
C ASP A 23 -7.84 -12.30 24.76
N VAL A 24 -8.12 -12.90 25.92
CA VAL A 24 -7.15 -13.05 27.03
C VAL A 24 -5.97 -13.90 26.60
N ALA A 25 -6.21 -15.05 25.96
CA ALA A 25 -5.15 -15.92 25.48
C ALA A 25 -4.29 -15.25 24.39
N THR A 26 -4.92 -14.54 23.45
CA THR A 26 -4.23 -13.79 22.40
C THR A 26 -3.40 -12.65 23.01
N PHE A 27 -3.92 -11.95 24.00
CA PHE A 27 -3.20 -10.88 24.68
C PHE A 27 -2.02 -11.39 25.50
N ALA A 28 -2.16 -12.51 26.23
CA ALA A 28 -1.06 -13.17 26.93
C ALA A 28 0.06 -13.54 25.96
N ARG A 29 -0.28 -14.11 24.80
CA ARG A 29 0.70 -14.44 23.75
C ARG A 29 1.40 -13.21 23.19
N LEU A 30 0.69 -12.10 23.01
CA LEU A 30 1.25 -10.86 22.49
C LEU A 30 2.15 -10.15 23.52
N SER A 31 1.70 -10.08 24.77
CA SER A 31 2.37 -9.34 25.84
C SER A 31 3.47 -10.14 26.54
N GLY A 32 3.41 -11.46 26.47
CA GLY A 32 4.23 -12.36 27.28
C GLY A 32 3.76 -12.49 28.74
N ASP A 33 2.64 -11.84 29.10
CA ASP A 33 2.08 -11.92 30.45
C ASP A 33 1.23 -13.17 30.61
N TYR A 34 1.87 -14.23 31.07
CA TYR A 34 1.28 -15.52 31.42
C TYR A 34 1.06 -15.69 32.92
N ASN A 35 0.85 -14.60 33.67
CA ASN A 35 0.53 -14.71 35.09
C ASN A 35 -0.70 -15.63 35.28
N GLU A 36 -0.58 -16.60 36.20
CA GLU A 36 -1.59 -17.63 36.46
C GLU A 36 -2.96 -17.02 36.78
N LEU A 37 -3.00 -15.82 37.38
CA LEU A 37 -4.24 -15.06 37.63
C LEU A 37 -5.10 -14.86 36.37
N HIS A 38 -4.47 -14.78 35.20
CA HIS A 38 -5.15 -14.50 33.93
C HIS A 38 -5.42 -15.75 33.09
N ILE A 39 -4.56 -16.76 33.19
CA ILE A 39 -4.56 -17.91 32.26
C ILE A 39 -4.98 -19.23 32.90
N ASP A 40 -4.80 -19.40 34.21
CA ASP A 40 -5.03 -20.66 34.92
C ASP A 40 -6.30 -20.57 35.78
N GLU A 41 -7.24 -21.48 35.52
CA GLU A 41 -8.55 -21.48 36.19
C GLU A 41 -8.45 -21.97 37.65
N GLU A 42 -7.61 -22.96 37.94
CA GLU A 42 -7.43 -23.51 39.29
C GLU A 42 -6.70 -22.52 40.21
N PHE A 43 -5.72 -21.79 39.67
CA PHE A 43 -5.07 -20.70 40.39
C PHE A 43 -6.05 -19.59 40.68
N ALA A 44 -6.77 -19.09 39.68
CA ALA A 44 -7.70 -17.98 39.85
C ALA A 44 -8.83 -18.29 40.85
N ALA A 45 -9.34 -19.53 40.86
CA ALA A 45 -10.34 -20.01 41.82
C ALA A 45 -9.88 -19.95 43.29
N ARG A 46 -8.56 -19.93 43.54
CA ARG A 46 -7.97 -19.81 44.89
C ARG A 46 -7.67 -18.37 45.30
N THR A 47 -7.88 -17.41 44.42
CA THR A 47 -7.71 -15.98 44.71
C THR A 47 -9.00 -15.37 45.26
N GLU A 48 -8.92 -14.16 45.81
CA GLU A 48 -10.10 -13.40 46.26
C GLU A 48 -11.12 -13.12 45.14
N PHE A 49 -10.72 -13.25 43.88
CA PHE A 49 -11.58 -13.05 42.72
C PHE A 49 -12.38 -14.31 42.33
N SER A 50 -11.95 -15.51 42.76
CA SER A 50 -12.60 -16.80 42.48
C SER A 50 -12.77 -17.20 41.00
N GLU A 51 -12.36 -16.35 40.06
CA GLU A 51 -12.36 -16.59 38.62
C GLU A 51 -11.25 -15.79 37.92
N ARG A 52 -10.94 -16.12 36.66
CA ARG A 52 -9.83 -15.50 35.91
C ARG A 52 -10.10 -14.04 35.63
N VAL A 53 -9.17 -13.20 36.07
CA VAL A 53 -9.20 -11.75 35.83
C VAL A 53 -8.63 -11.47 34.44
N VAL A 54 -9.27 -10.60 33.67
CA VAL A 54 -8.77 -10.11 32.39
C VAL A 54 -7.56 -9.20 32.62
N HIS A 55 -6.52 -9.30 31.77
CA HIS A 55 -5.40 -8.36 31.82
C HIS A 55 -5.88 -6.91 31.70
N GLY A 56 -5.49 -6.05 32.64
CA GLY A 56 -5.93 -4.64 32.64
C GLY A 56 -5.67 -3.94 31.29
N PHE A 57 -4.49 -4.16 30.71
CA PHE A 57 -4.11 -3.56 29.43
C PHE A 57 -4.87 -4.12 28.22
N LEU A 58 -5.50 -5.30 28.32
CA LEU A 58 -6.34 -5.84 27.26
C LEU A 58 -7.57 -4.95 27.07
N HIS A 59 -8.34 -4.70 28.12
CA HIS A 59 -9.50 -3.80 27.99
C HIS A 59 -9.07 -2.33 27.85
N ALA A 60 -7.94 -1.91 28.44
CA ALA A 60 -7.41 -0.56 28.21
C ALA A 60 -7.04 -0.31 26.73
N SER A 61 -6.72 -1.36 25.96
CA SER A 61 -6.46 -1.24 24.51
C SER A 61 -7.65 -0.66 23.72
N LEU A 62 -8.88 -0.79 24.24
CA LEU A 62 -10.07 -0.17 23.64
C LEU A 62 -9.98 1.37 23.62
N LEU A 63 -9.27 1.98 24.56
CA LEU A 63 -9.00 3.42 24.54
C LEU A 63 -8.11 3.81 23.35
N SER A 64 -7.13 2.97 23.00
CA SER A 64 -6.30 3.17 21.81
C SER A 64 -7.14 3.11 20.53
N ALA A 65 -8.01 2.10 20.41
CA ALA A 65 -8.92 1.97 19.29
C ALA A 65 -9.88 3.17 19.20
N LEU A 66 -10.49 3.54 20.32
CA LEU A 66 -11.43 4.67 20.41
C LEU A 66 -10.76 5.99 20.01
N ILE A 67 -9.57 6.27 20.54
CA ILE A 67 -8.88 7.54 20.31
C ILE A 67 -8.28 7.62 18.91
N GLY A 68 -7.66 6.53 18.44
CA GLY A 68 -7.05 6.47 17.13
C GLY A 68 -8.05 6.48 15.97
N THR A 69 -9.28 6.02 16.20
CA THR A 69 -10.29 5.86 15.12
C THR A 69 -11.48 6.81 15.23
N ARG A 70 -11.90 7.22 16.44
CA ARG A 70 -13.09 8.05 16.66
C ARG A 70 -12.77 9.45 17.20
N LEU A 71 -12.07 9.55 18.34
CA LEU A 71 -11.87 10.84 19.04
C LEU A 71 -10.50 10.99 19.70
N PRO A 72 -9.56 11.80 19.16
CA PRO A 72 -9.72 12.69 18.01
C PRO A 72 -9.88 11.99 16.66
N GLY A 73 -9.53 10.71 16.56
CA GLY A 73 -9.61 9.92 15.33
C GLY A 73 -8.42 10.18 14.41
N ARG A 74 -8.65 10.20 13.09
CA ARG A 74 -7.60 10.31 12.07
C ARG A 74 -6.61 11.46 12.37
N GLY A 75 -5.32 11.13 12.40
CA GLY A 75 -4.25 12.10 12.68
C GLY A 75 -3.94 12.28 14.17
N ALA A 76 -4.58 11.53 15.07
CA ALA A 76 -4.21 11.43 16.47
C ALA A 76 -2.87 10.70 16.63
N LEU A 77 -1.90 11.37 17.26
CA LEU A 77 -0.67 10.77 17.78
C LEU A 77 -0.78 10.68 19.30
N TYR A 78 -0.74 9.46 19.83
CA TYR A 78 -0.76 9.22 21.27
C TYR A 78 0.54 9.72 21.93
N VAL A 79 0.45 10.62 22.89
CA VAL A 79 1.61 11.19 23.59
C VAL A 79 1.81 10.53 24.95
N SER A 80 0.75 10.45 25.75
CA SER A 80 0.79 9.78 27.05
C SER A 80 -0.59 9.30 27.49
N GLN A 81 -0.60 8.35 28.41
CA GLN A 81 -1.79 7.83 29.07
C GLN A 81 -1.49 7.63 30.56
N ALA A 82 -2.31 8.21 31.43
CA ALA A 82 -2.39 7.81 32.83
C ALA A 82 -3.59 6.88 33.01
N LEU A 83 -3.41 5.76 33.73
CA LEU A 83 -4.44 4.76 33.97
C LEU A 83 -4.50 4.40 35.45
N GLU A 84 -5.70 4.30 35.97
CA GLU A 84 -6.03 3.76 37.28
C GLU A 84 -7.04 2.62 37.08
N PHE A 85 -6.61 1.40 37.39
CA PHE A 85 -7.46 0.21 37.37
C PHE A 85 -8.19 0.14 38.71
N THR A 86 -9.48 0.42 38.70
CA THR A 86 -10.27 0.59 39.93
C THR A 86 -10.96 -0.69 40.36
N ARG A 87 -11.27 -1.59 39.40
CA ARG A 87 -11.93 -2.89 39.64
C ARG A 87 -11.53 -3.91 38.57
N PRO A 88 -11.58 -5.22 38.87
CA PRO A 88 -11.28 -6.28 37.91
C PRO A 88 -12.37 -6.40 36.83
N VAL A 89 -11.96 -6.82 35.64
CA VAL A 89 -12.82 -7.26 34.54
C VAL A 89 -12.68 -8.77 34.41
N PHE A 90 -13.79 -9.46 34.12
CA PHE A 90 -13.83 -10.90 34.02
C PHE A 90 -14.14 -11.34 32.59
N ILE A 91 -13.81 -12.60 32.29
CA ILE A 91 -14.08 -13.18 30.98
C ILE A 91 -15.61 -13.25 30.77
N GLY A 92 -16.09 -12.77 29.63
CA GLY A 92 -17.50 -12.65 29.29
C GLY A 92 -18.10 -11.27 29.60
N ASP A 93 -17.40 -10.42 30.36
CA ASP A 93 -17.86 -9.05 30.63
C ASP A 93 -17.94 -8.25 29.32
N ILE A 94 -18.98 -7.42 29.23
CA ILE A 94 -19.08 -6.36 28.23
C ILE A 94 -18.55 -5.09 28.87
N VAL A 95 -17.49 -4.55 28.29
CA VAL A 95 -16.86 -3.30 28.71
C VAL A 95 -17.06 -2.22 27.66
N GLU A 96 -17.27 -0.99 28.12
CA GLU A 96 -17.48 0.19 27.31
C GLU A 96 -16.43 1.24 27.64
N ALA A 97 -15.54 1.48 26.68
CA ALA A 97 -14.56 2.56 26.72
C ALA A 97 -15.21 3.88 26.32
N ARG A 98 -14.93 4.94 27.07
CA ARG A 98 -15.40 6.30 26.85
C ARG A 98 -14.21 7.26 26.87
N ALA A 99 -14.16 8.19 25.92
CA ALA A 99 -13.20 9.27 25.89
C ALA A 99 -13.95 10.60 25.73
N THR A 100 -13.64 11.58 26.57
CA THR A 100 -14.26 12.91 26.54
C THR A 100 -13.17 13.97 26.43
N ILE A 101 -13.30 14.91 25.50
CA ILE A 101 -12.33 16.01 25.37
C ILE A 101 -12.50 16.98 26.53
N GLU A 102 -11.47 17.11 27.36
CA GLU A 102 -11.45 18.02 28.51
C GLU A 102 -10.76 19.34 28.18
N LYS A 103 -9.69 19.30 27.39
CA LYS A 103 -8.91 20.48 27.02
C LYS A 103 -8.37 20.34 25.60
N ILE A 104 -8.39 21.46 24.87
CA ILE A 104 -7.73 21.60 23.56
C ILE A 104 -6.75 22.76 23.69
N ASP A 105 -5.48 22.49 23.40
CA ASP A 105 -4.44 23.51 23.20
C ASP A 105 -4.20 23.66 21.70
N GLU A 106 -4.62 24.79 21.14
CA GLU A 106 -4.52 25.06 19.70
C GLU A 106 -3.09 25.33 19.23
N GLU A 107 -2.23 25.86 20.12
CA GLU A 107 -0.85 26.21 19.80
C GLU A 107 0.01 24.95 19.69
N THR A 108 -0.02 24.11 20.72
CA THR A 108 0.74 22.86 20.77
C THR A 108 0.02 21.71 20.03
N ARG A 109 -1.26 21.91 19.70
CA ARG A 109 -2.17 20.92 19.10
C ARG A 109 -2.36 19.68 19.96
N LEU A 110 -2.25 19.86 21.28
CA LEU A 110 -2.47 18.82 22.26
C LEU A 110 -3.93 18.83 22.70
N VAL A 111 -4.52 17.65 22.74
CA VAL A 111 -5.87 17.40 23.23
C VAL A 111 -5.77 16.49 24.43
N THR A 112 -6.31 16.94 25.55
CA THR A 112 -6.42 16.15 26.78
C THR A 112 -7.80 15.52 26.81
N LEU A 113 -7.86 14.19 26.98
CA LEU A 113 -9.10 13.45 27.07
C LEU A 113 -9.22 12.76 28.42
N GLY A 114 -10.36 12.94 29.08
CA GLY A 114 -10.80 12.09 30.17
C GLY A 114 -11.20 10.73 29.62
N THR A 115 -10.59 9.66 30.13
CA THR A 115 -10.80 8.29 29.65
C THR A 115 -11.35 7.41 30.76
N GLN A 116 -12.36 6.62 30.44
CA GLN A 116 -13.01 5.72 31.40
C GLN A 116 -13.40 4.42 30.71
N ILE A 117 -13.43 3.32 31.46
CA ILE A 117 -14.06 2.08 31.03
C ILE A 117 -15.06 1.65 32.10
N HIS A 118 -16.27 1.29 31.65
CA HIS A 118 -17.34 0.77 32.50
C HIS A 118 -17.75 -0.63 32.05
N LYS A 119 -18.23 -1.45 32.98
CA LYS A 119 -18.98 -2.67 32.65
C LYS A 119 -20.43 -2.30 32.27
N ALA A 120 -21.15 -3.26 31.67
CA ALA A 120 -22.55 -3.08 31.29
C ALA A 120 -23.49 -2.73 32.47
N ASP A 121 -23.13 -3.08 33.70
CA ASP A 121 -23.85 -2.72 34.93
C ASP A 121 -23.59 -1.28 35.41
N GLY A 122 -22.75 -0.51 34.70
CA GLY A 122 -22.35 0.85 35.05
C GLY A 122 -21.14 0.94 35.99
N THR A 123 -20.58 -0.20 36.42
CA THR A 123 -19.41 -0.23 37.28
C THR A 123 -18.18 0.30 36.55
N CYS A 124 -17.55 1.35 37.08
CA CYS A 124 -16.30 1.86 36.54
C CYS A 124 -15.14 0.94 36.94
N VAL A 125 -14.38 0.48 35.93
CA VAL A 125 -13.25 -0.46 36.08
C VAL A 125 -11.92 0.20 35.76
N LEU A 126 -11.92 1.28 34.99
CA LEU A 126 -10.71 2.03 34.66
C LEU A 126 -11.05 3.51 34.52
N ARG A 127 -10.20 4.37 35.09
CA ARG A 127 -10.22 5.83 34.88
C ARG A 127 -8.83 6.30 34.51
N GLY A 128 -8.75 7.41 33.78
CA GLY A 128 -7.48 7.90 33.33
C GLY A 128 -7.58 9.15 32.47
N THR A 129 -6.42 9.62 32.03
CA THR A 129 -6.31 10.78 31.16
C THR A 129 -5.36 10.47 30.01
N ALA A 130 -5.80 10.74 28.79
CA ALA A 130 -5.00 10.65 27.58
C ALA A 130 -4.51 12.03 27.15
N LEU A 131 -3.26 12.13 26.73
CA LEU A 131 -2.75 13.28 26.01
C LEU A 131 -2.45 12.87 24.57
N VAL A 132 -3.05 13.57 23.63
CA VAL A 132 -2.97 13.23 22.20
C VAL A 132 -2.60 14.47 21.41
N LYS A 133 -1.64 14.35 20.49
CA LYS A 133 -1.31 15.40 19.55
C LYS A 133 -2.11 15.19 18.26
N VAL A 134 -2.91 16.18 17.87
CA VAL A 134 -3.62 16.15 16.58
C VAL A 134 -2.67 16.70 15.52
N LEU A 135 -2.15 15.82 14.67
CA LEU A 135 -1.18 16.19 13.66
C LEU A 135 -1.79 17.15 12.64
N ARG A 136 -0.97 18.05 12.10
CA ARG A 136 -1.30 18.72 10.84
C ARG A 136 -1.08 17.68 9.75
N LEU A 137 -2.17 17.17 9.21
CA LEU A 137 -2.08 16.43 7.97
C LEU A 137 -1.84 17.49 6.90
N THR A 138 -0.65 17.45 6.28
CA THR A 138 -0.50 18.01 4.95
C THR A 138 -1.61 17.38 4.12
N GLU A 139 -2.52 18.21 3.59
CA GLU A 139 -3.38 17.70 2.53
C GLU A 139 -2.43 17.10 1.49
N PRO A 140 -2.68 15.87 1.00
CA PRO A 140 -2.06 15.48 -0.26
C PRO A 140 -2.31 16.66 -1.19
N ALA A 141 -1.25 17.17 -1.84
CA ALA A 141 -1.30 18.40 -2.62
C ALA A 141 -2.66 18.47 -3.31
N PRO A 142 -3.47 19.52 -3.07
CA PRO A 142 -4.82 19.55 -3.59
C PRO A 142 -4.72 19.23 -5.07
N VAL A 143 -5.28 18.08 -5.47
CA VAL A 143 -5.55 17.85 -6.88
C VAL A 143 -6.44 19.03 -7.22
N PRO A 144 -5.99 19.99 -8.04
CA PRO A 144 -6.65 21.27 -8.11
C PRO A 144 -8.11 21.03 -8.50
N LYS A 145 -9.06 21.39 -7.62
CA LYS A 145 -10.50 21.28 -7.92
C LYS A 145 -10.86 22.13 -9.14
N ASP A 146 -10.04 23.15 -9.39
CA ASP A 146 -10.10 24.09 -10.52
C ASP A 146 -8.80 24.10 -11.32
N ALA A 147 -8.08 22.97 -11.43
CA ALA A 147 -7.39 22.77 -12.70
C ALA A 147 -8.51 22.86 -13.73
N PRO A 148 -8.40 23.69 -14.79
CA PRO A 148 -9.40 23.67 -15.84
C PRO A 148 -9.60 22.20 -16.13
N ALA A 149 -10.85 21.72 -16.02
CA ALA A 149 -11.18 20.40 -16.47
C ALA A 149 -10.79 20.44 -17.94
N MET A 150 -9.55 20.07 -18.24
CA MET A 150 -9.15 19.77 -19.59
C MET A 150 -10.23 18.81 -20.04
N PRO A 151 -10.88 19.07 -21.18
CA PRO A 151 -11.90 18.15 -21.67
C PRO A 151 -11.34 16.75 -21.46
N ARG A 152 -12.02 15.92 -20.65
CA ARG A 152 -11.45 14.66 -20.18
C ARG A 152 -11.30 13.77 -21.40
N ILE A 153 -10.15 13.88 -22.09
CA ILE A 153 -9.86 13.07 -23.26
C ILE A 153 -9.73 11.65 -22.72
N ARG A 154 -10.70 10.81 -23.05
CA ARG A 154 -10.68 9.38 -22.77
C ARG A 154 -9.75 8.72 -23.78
N LEU A 155 -8.45 8.83 -23.52
CA LEU A 155 -7.39 8.34 -24.41
C LEU A 155 -7.45 6.84 -24.65
N LEU A 156 -8.09 6.09 -23.75
CA LEU A 156 -8.08 4.63 -23.68
C LEU A 156 -9.50 4.06 -23.67
N GLU A 157 -10.48 4.79 -24.21
CA GLU A 157 -11.84 4.29 -24.34
C GLU A 157 -11.84 2.96 -25.10
N GLU A 158 -12.61 1.99 -24.59
CA GLU A 158 -12.72 0.63 -25.13
C GLU A 158 -11.42 -0.21 -25.10
N ARG A 159 -10.39 0.24 -24.37
CA ARG A 159 -9.15 -0.54 -24.19
C ARG A 159 -9.19 -1.37 -22.92
N THR A 160 -8.67 -2.59 -23.00
CA THR A 160 -8.47 -3.46 -21.84
C THR A 160 -7.00 -3.48 -21.44
N ALA A 161 -6.72 -3.17 -20.17
CA ALA A 161 -5.37 -3.10 -19.61
C ALA A 161 -5.17 -4.08 -18.47
N LEU A 162 -4.00 -4.72 -18.40
CA LEU A 162 -3.54 -5.49 -17.24
C LEU A 162 -2.36 -4.77 -16.62
N VAL A 163 -2.42 -4.55 -15.30
CA VAL A 163 -1.29 -4.01 -14.53
C VAL A 163 -0.89 -5.04 -13.47
N THR A 164 0.27 -5.67 -13.65
CA THR A 164 0.78 -6.66 -12.68
C THR A 164 1.21 -6.00 -11.38
N GLY A 165 0.89 -6.62 -10.23
CA GLY A 165 1.25 -6.08 -8.92
C GLY A 165 0.66 -4.69 -8.61
N SER A 166 -0.57 -4.41 -9.01
CA SER A 166 -1.20 -3.07 -8.97
C SER A 166 -1.96 -2.73 -7.70
N SER A 167 -1.96 -3.60 -6.69
CA SER A 167 -2.63 -3.33 -5.40
C SER A 167 -2.08 -2.12 -4.61
N ARG A 168 -0.86 -1.64 -4.88
CA ARG A 168 -0.22 -0.51 -4.16
C ARG A 168 0.83 0.22 -5.02
N GLY A 169 1.34 1.34 -4.49
CA GLY A 169 2.47 2.08 -5.08
C GLY A 169 2.24 2.50 -6.53
N ILE A 170 3.28 2.34 -7.36
CA ILE A 170 3.28 2.69 -8.79
C ILE A 170 2.12 2.01 -9.55
N GLY A 171 1.97 0.69 -9.40
CA GLY A 171 0.91 -0.05 -10.08
C GLY A 171 -0.50 0.42 -9.75
N ARG A 172 -0.74 0.84 -8.49
CA ARG A 172 -2.03 1.44 -8.08
C ARG A 172 -2.30 2.75 -8.80
N ALA A 173 -1.30 3.63 -8.88
CA ALA A 173 -1.42 4.91 -9.57
C ALA A 173 -1.65 4.70 -11.08
N ILE A 174 -0.94 3.74 -11.70
CA ILE A 174 -1.13 3.36 -13.10
C ILE A 174 -2.56 2.89 -13.33
N ALA A 175 -3.04 1.87 -12.60
CA ALA A 175 -4.37 1.31 -12.79
C ALA A 175 -5.48 2.37 -12.63
N ARG A 176 -5.35 3.23 -11.61
CA ARG A 176 -6.27 4.35 -11.38
C ARG A 176 -6.29 5.33 -12.55
N LEU A 177 -5.12 5.70 -13.08
CA LEU A 177 -5.02 6.67 -14.17
C LEU A 177 -5.55 6.08 -15.49
N LEU A 178 -5.20 4.83 -15.83
CA LEU A 178 -5.69 4.19 -17.04
C LEU A 178 -7.23 4.07 -17.03
N ALA A 179 -7.82 3.68 -15.89
CA ALA A 179 -9.26 3.61 -15.74
C ALA A 179 -9.93 5.00 -15.85
N ALA A 180 -9.32 6.05 -15.29
CA ALA A 180 -9.81 7.42 -15.43
C ALA A 180 -9.79 7.93 -16.89
N HIS A 181 -8.96 7.34 -17.75
CA HIS A 181 -8.90 7.61 -19.20
C HIS A 181 -9.72 6.62 -20.06
N GLY A 182 -10.58 5.81 -19.43
CA GLY A 182 -11.59 5.00 -20.13
C GLY A 182 -11.25 3.52 -20.31
N ALA A 183 -10.08 3.07 -19.87
CA ALA A 183 -9.70 1.65 -19.97
C ALA A 183 -10.51 0.79 -18.98
N SER A 184 -10.81 -0.46 -19.38
CA SER A 184 -11.17 -1.53 -18.45
C SER A 184 -9.90 -2.15 -17.88
N VAL A 185 -9.68 -2.04 -16.57
CA VAL A 185 -8.38 -2.40 -15.96
C VAL A 185 -8.46 -3.66 -15.11
N TRP A 186 -7.65 -4.65 -15.45
CA TRP A 186 -7.34 -5.80 -14.60
C TRP A 186 -6.29 -5.44 -13.55
N ILE A 187 -6.70 -5.50 -12.29
CA ILE A 187 -5.87 -5.26 -11.11
C ILE A 187 -5.35 -6.61 -10.64
N ASN A 188 -4.10 -6.92 -10.98
CA ASN A 188 -3.45 -8.12 -10.48
C ASN A 188 -2.83 -7.90 -9.08
N TYR A 189 -3.03 -8.88 -8.21
CA TYR A 189 -2.41 -8.95 -6.89
C TYR A 189 -1.98 -10.39 -6.55
N ARG A 190 -0.98 -10.53 -5.67
CA ARG A 190 -0.54 -11.82 -5.14
C ARG A 190 -1.12 -12.09 -3.74
N ARG A 191 -0.78 -11.22 -2.77
CA ARG A 191 -1.16 -11.39 -1.35
C ARG A 191 -2.16 -10.36 -0.82
N SER A 192 -2.21 -9.18 -1.44
CA SER A 192 -2.90 -8.00 -0.87
C SER A 192 -4.31 -7.82 -1.46
N ARG A 193 -5.20 -8.81 -1.27
CA ARG A 193 -6.59 -8.76 -1.78
C ARG A 193 -7.34 -7.51 -1.32
N THR A 194 -7.29 -7.20 -0.03
CA THR A 194 -7.98 -6.03 0.56
C THR A 194 -7.55 -4.70 -0.08
N ALA A 195 -6.25 -4.55 -0.40
CA ALA A 195 -5.75 -3.35 -1.06
C ALA A 195 -6.22 -3.28 -2.52
N ALA A 196 -6.31 -4.43 -3.20
CA ALA A 196 -6.86 -4.52 -4.55
C ALA A 196 -8.36 -4.17 -4.57
N GLU A 197 -9.16 -4.73 -3.66
CA GLU A 197 -10.60 -4.41 -3.51
C GLU A 197 -10.84 -2.93 -3.17
N SER A 198 -9.96 -2.33 -2.37
CA SER A 198 -10.02 -0.88 -2.09
C SER A 198 -9.79 -0.04 -3.35
N LEU A 199 -8.81 -0.44 -4.19
CA LEU A 199 -8.57 0.21 -5.48
C LEU A 199 -9.73 0.01 -6.46
N GLU A 200 -10.30 -1.20 -6.52
CA GLU A 200 -11.46 -1.49 -7.35
C GLU A 200 -12.64 -0.58 -6.98
N ARG A 201 -12.99 -0.49 -5.69
CA ARG A 201 -14.04 0.43 -5.22
C ARG A 201 -13.74 1.88 -5.61
N GLU A 202 -12.51 2.35 -5.41
CA GLU A 202 -12.13 3.71 -5.81
C GLU A 202 -12.34 3.96 -7.32
N ILE A 203 -12.00 3.00 -8.17
CA ILE A 203 -12.16 3.12 -9.63
C ILE A 203 -13.64 3.11 -10.00
N ILE A 204 -14.43 2.20 -9.45
CA ILE A 204 -15.87 2.08 -9.71
C ILE A 204 -16.63 3.34 -9.24
N ASP A 205 -16.33 3.84 -8.03
CA ASP A 205 -16.95 5.06 -7.48
C ASP A 205 -16.67 6.30 -8.33
N ARG A 206 -15.59 6.28 -9.13
CA ARG A 206 -15.23 7.33 -10.08
C ARG A 206 -15.76 7.10 -11.50
N GLY A 207 -16.57 6.05 -11.69
CA GLY A 207 -17.17 5.68 -12.98
C GLY A 207 -16.26 4.94 -13.94
N GLY A 208 -15.13 4.41 -13.46
CA GLY A 208 -14.22 3.56 -14.24
C GLY A 208 -14.65 2.10 -14.25
N LYS A 209 -13.98 1.29 -15.08
CA LYS A 209 -14.18 -0.17 -15.16
C LYS A 209 -12.92 -0.89 -14.72
N CYS A 210 -13.06 -1.88 -13.85
CA CYS A 210 -11.95 -2.72 -13.44
C CYS A 210 -12.40 -4.09 -12.98
N HIS A 211 -11.45 -5.02 -12.96
CA HIS A 211 -11.63 -6.40 -12.52
C HIS A 211 -10.45 -6.80 -11.65
N LEU A 212 -10.69 -7.62 -10.63
CA LEU A 212 -9.64 -8.17 -9.78
C LEU A 212 -9.14 -9.51 -10.30
N ILE A 213 -7.83 -9.73 -10.24
CA ILE A 213 -7.26 -11.05 -10.50
C ILE A 213 -6.12 -11.39 -9.53
N GLY A 214 -6.41 -12.33 -8.62
CA GLY A 214 -5.41 -12.91 -7.74
C GLY A 214 -4.56 -13.92 -8.52
N ALA A 215 -3.28 -13.63 -8.77
CA ALA A 215 -2.37 -14.54 -9.46
C ALA A 215 -0.91 -14.25 -9.09
N ASP A 216 -0.16 -15.30 -8.77
CA ASP A 216 1.30 -15.24 -8.66
C ASP A 216 1.93 -15.30 -10.06
N VAL A 217 2.46 -14.18 -10.53
CA VAL A 217 3.01 -14.07 -11.90
C VAL A 217 4.31 -14.87 -12.11
N THR A 218 4.87 -15.46 -11.04
CA THR A 218 6.00 -16.39 -11.13
C THR A 218 5.56 -17.84 -11.32
N ASP A 219 4.28 -18.15 -11.07
CA ASP A 219 3.71 -19.48 -11.21
C ASP A 219 3.02 -19.66 -12.58
N GLU A 220 3.34 -20.74 -13.27
CA GLU A 220 2.85 -20.96 -14.63
C GLU A 220 1.36 -21.29 -14.69
N ALA A 221 0.82 -21.99 -13.69
CA ALA A 221 -0.60 -22.33 -13.65
C ALA A 221 -1.46 -21.09 -13.38
N ASP A 222 -1.02 -20.23 -12.47
CA ASP A 222 -1.66 -18.95 -12.19
C ASP A 222 -1.61 -18.01 -13.40
N VAL A 223 -0.48 -17.93 -14.11
CA VAL A 223 -0.37 -17.12 -15.33
C VAL A 223 -1.28 -17.65 -16.44
N ARG A 224 -1.39 -18.97 -16.60
CA ARG A 224 -2.31 -19.58 -17.58
C ARG A 224 -3.76 -19.21 -17.27
N ARG A 225 -4.20 -19.40 -16.02
CA ARG A 225 -5.55 -19.02 -15.59
C ARG A 225 -5.80 -17.53 -15.78
N LEU A 226 -4.82 -16.69 -15.46
CA LEU A 226 -4.89 -15.24 -15.69
C LEU A 226 -5.12 -14.90 -17.17
N ALA A 227 -4.43 -15.58 -18.09
CA ALA A 227 -4.60 -15.35 -19.52
C ALA A 227 -5.96 -15.84 -20.03
N GLU A 228 -6.46 -16.97 -19.51
CA GLU A 228 -7.80 -17.50 -19.84
C GLU A 228 -8.92 -16.55 -19.39
N GLU A 229 -8.86 -16.04 -18.16
CA GLU A 229 -9.86 -15.10 -17.62
C GLU A 229 -9.89 -13.79 -18.42
N ILE A 230 -8.72 -13.22 -18.73
CA ILE A 230 -8.61 -11.98 -19.53
C ILE A 230 -9.10 -12.23 -20.97
N GLY A 231 -8.69 -13.35 -21.58
CA GLY A 231 -9.12 -13.74 -22.92
C GLY A 231 -10.64 -13.90 -23.02
N GLY A 232 -11.27 -14.50 -22.00
CA GLY A 232 -12.72 -14.69 -21.91
C GLY A 232 -13.52 -13.38 -21.81
N GLN A 233 -12.89 -12.27 -21.44
CA GLN A 233 -13.54 -10.95 -21.30
C GLN A 233 -13.21 -9.97 -22.43
N GLY A 234 -12.79 -10.47 -23.59
CA GLY A 234 -12.60 -9.65 -24.79
C GLY A 234 -11.14 -9.32 -25.11
N GLY A 235 -10.17 -9.97 -24.45
CA GLY A 235 -8.75 -9.87 -24.78
C GLY A 235 -8.02 -8.75 -24.04
N LEU A 236 -6.91 -8.29 -24.62
CA LEU A 236 -5.99 -7.34 -23.98
C LEU A 236 -5.36 -6.39 -25.00
N ASP A 237 -5.41 -5.10 -24.71
CA ASP A 237 -4.74 -4.05 -25.49
C ASP A 237 -3.45 -3.59 -24.84
N ILE A 238 -3.40 -3.51 -23.50
CA ILE A 238 -2.29 -2.90 -22.77
C ILE A 238 -1.80 -3.85 -21.68
N LEU A 239 -0.52 -4.23 -21.72
CA LEU A 239 0.14 -5.01 -20.70
C LEU A 239 1.18 -4.16 -19.98
N VAL A 240 1.00 -3.95 -18.68
CA VAL A 240 1.98 -3.24 -17.84
C VAL A 240 2.68 -4.21 -16.89
N HIS A 241 3.95 -4.47 -17.15
CA HIS A 241 4.82 -5.22 -16.24
C HIS A 241 5.31 -4.31 -15.12
N ASN A 242 4.59 -4.31 -13.99
CA ASN A 242 4.92 -3.53 -12.80
C ASN A 242 5.26 -4.42 -11.59
N ALA A 243 4.80 -5.68 -11.56
CA ALA A 243 5.12 -6.60 -10.48
C ALA A 243 6.64 -6.70 -10.27
N GLY A 244 7.05 -6.71 -9.01
CA GLY A 244 8.44 -6.82 -8.62
C GLY A 244 8.55 -7.32 -7.18
N PRO A 245 9.62 -8.05 -6.85
CA PRO A 245 9.83 -8.57 -5.51
C PRO A 245 10.27 -7.48 -4.54
N ARG A 246 10.27 -7.82 -3.25
CA ARG A 246 11.00 -7.01 -2.26
C ARG A 246 12.48 -7.07 -2.58
N ILE A 247 13.17 -5.94 -2.48
CA ILE A 247 14.60 -5.89 -2.78
C ILE A 247 15.40 -6.54 -1.64
N ARG A 248 16.12 -7.62 -1.97
CA ARG A 248 17.14 -8.21 -1.08
C ARG A 248 18.37 -7.29 -1.07
N SER A 249 18.44 -6.42 -0.06
CA SER A 249 19.59 -5.54 0.15
C SER A 249 20.64 -6.24 1.02
N ALA A 250 21.79 -6.58 0.45
CA ALA A 250 22.93 -7.19 1.17
C ALA A 250 24.27 -6.85 0.51
N PRO A 251 25.38 -6.78 1.28
CA PRO A 251 26.71 -6.72 0.69
C PRO A 251 27.01 -8.01 -0.10
N PHE A 252 27.94 -7.93 -1.05
CA PHE A 252 28.26 -9.07 -1.92
C PHE A 252 28.72 -10.32 -1.14
N SER A 253 29.41 -10.16 -0.02
CA SER A 253 29.86 -11.25 0.86
C SER A 253 28.72 -12.11 1.40
N ASP A 254 27.51 -11.55 1.49
CA ASP A 254 26.35 -12.18 2.11
C ASP A 254 25.33 -12.63 1.06
N LEU A 255 25.63 -12.42 -0.23
CA LEU A 255 24.80 -12.86 -1.35
C LEU A 255 25.21 -14.25 -1.80
N SER A 256 24.20 -15.07 -2.07
CA SER A 256 24.38 -16.35 -2.75
C SER A 256 24.01 -16.24 -4.24
N TRP A 257 24.39 -17.26 -5.02
CA TRP A 257 23.86 -17.39 -6.38
C TRP A 257 22.33 -17.48 -6.41
N SER A 258 21.71 -18.10 -5.40
CA SER A 258 20.26 -18.24 -5.34
C SER A 258 19.55 -16.89 -5.18
N ASP A 259 20.16 -15.91 -4.51
CA ASP A 259 19.59 -14.55 -4.43
C ASP A 259 19.51 -13.93 -5.83
N LEU A 260 20.56 -14.11 -6.65
CA LEU A 260 20.63 -13.60 -8.01
C LEU A 260 19.64 -14.32 -8.93
N SER A 261 19.62 -15.65 -8.92
CA SER A 261 18.72 -16.42 -9.77
C SER A 261 17.25 -16.22 -9.39
N THR A 262 16.93 -16.12 -8.11
CA THR A 262 15.56 -15.84 -7.63
C THR A 262 15.10 -14.47 -8.11
N ALA A 263 15.92 -13.42 -7.97
CA ALA A 263 15.57 -12.09 -8.48
C ALA A 263 15.33 -12.10 -10.00
N HIS A 264 16.14 -12.85 -10.75
CA HIS A 264 15.98 -12.99 -12.19
C HIS A 264 14.68 -13.70 -12.55
N GLU A 265 14.37 -14.79 -11.86
CA GLU A 265 13.14 -15.57 -12.03
C GLU A 265 11.90 -14.72 -11.73
N GLU A 266 11.90 -14.00 -10.60
CA GLU A 266 10.78 -13.17 -10.17
C GLU A 266 10.55 -11.93 -11.04
N ILE A 267 11.59 -11.38 -11.69
CA ILE A 267 11.51 -10.14 -12.47
C ILE A 267 11.44 -10.41 -13.97
N VAL A 268 12.37 -11.20 -14.51
CA VAL A 268 12.46 -11.50 -15.94
C VAL A 268 11.56 -12.68 -16.28
N GLY A 269 11.62 -13.75 -15.48
CA GLY A 269 10.79 -14.94 -15.69
C GLY A 269 9.30 -14.64 -15.62
N SER A 270 8.86 -13.82 -14.67
CA SER A 270 7.45 -13.40 -14.58
C SER A 270 7.01 -12.58 -15.80
N ALA A 271 7.79 -11.59 -16.22
CA ALA A 271 7.49 -10.79 -17.40
C ALA A 271 7.45 -11.65 -18.68
N PHE A 272 8.36 -12.62 -18.80
CA PHE A 272 8.37 -13.59 -19.90
C PHE A 272 7.09 -14.42 -19.93
N ARG A 273 6.72 -15.08 -18.82
CA ARG A 273 5.54 -15.96 -18.76
C ARG A 273 4.27 -15.20 -19.08
N VAL A 274 4.06 -14.04 -18.43
CA VAL A 274 2.87 -13.23 -18.63
C VAL A 274 2.79 -12.71 -20.07
N THR A 275 3.91 -12.23 -20.63
CA THR A 275 3.94 -11.79 -22.03
C THR A 275 3.60 -12.94 -22.98
N LYS A 276 4.21 -14.12 -22.76
CA LYS A 276 4.00 -15.30 -23.61
C LYS A 276 2.55 -15.76 -23.59
N ALA A 277 1.94 -15.80 -22.41
CA ALA A 277 0.56 -16.24 -22.23
C ALA A 277 -0.46 -15.27 -22.86
N LEU A 278 -0.22 -13.97 -22.78
CA LEU A 278 -1.10 -12.93 -23.32
C LEU A 278 -0.77 -12.52 -24.77
N LEU A 279 0.29 -13.10 -25.34
CA LEU A 279 0.78 -12.75 -26.67
C LEU A 279 -0.28 -12.86 -27.77
N PRO A 280 -1.13 -13.91 -27.83
CA PRO A 280 -2.17 -14.00 -28.84
C PRO A 280 -3.12 -12.78 -28.81
N ALA A 281 -3.57 -12.38 -27.61
CA ALA A 281 -4.46 -11.23 -27.43
C ALA A 281 -3.77 -9.91 -27.81
N LEU A 282 -2.51 -9.71 -27.39
CA LEU A 282 -1.72 -8.53 -27.75
C LEU A 282 -1.49 -8.41 -29.26
N LYS A 283 -1.23 -9.52 -29.96
CA LYS A 283 -1.09 -9.52 -31.42
C LYS A 283 -2.41 -9.17 -32.10
N GLN A 284 -3.53 -9.73 -31.62
CA GLN A 284 -4.85 -9.47 -32.17
C GLN A 284 -5.24 -8.00 -32.05
N SER A 285 -4.93 -7.37 -30.91
CA SER A 285 -5.26 -5.96 -30.64
C SER A 285 -4.24 -4.96 -31.21
N LYS A 286 -3.09 -5.42 -31.70
CA LYS A 286 -1.90 -4.57 -31.98
C LYS A 286 -1.53 -3.74 -30.73
N GLY A 287 -1.47 -4.45 -29.61
CA GLY A 287 -1.41 -3.89 -28.27
C GLY A 287 -0.09 -3.23 -27.88
N LYS A 288 0.01 -2.85 -26.62
CA LYS A 288 1.14 -2.11 -26.04
C LYS A 288 1.65 -2.81 -24.80
N ILE A 289 2.95 -3.13 -24.79
CA ILE A 289 3.65 -3.68 -23.63
C ILE A 289 4.51 -2.56 -23.03
N ILE A 290 4.30 -2.29 -21.74
CA ILE A 290 5.01 -1.24 -21.01
C ILE A 290 5.63 -1.85 -19.76
N THR A 291 6.94 -1.74 -19.61
CA THR A 291 7.66 -2.40 -18.52
C THR A 291 8.27 -1.38 -17.57
N ILE A 292 7.94 -1.48 -16.28
CA ILE A 292 8.51 -0.61 -15.24
C ILE A 292 9.86 -1.17 -14.80
N LEU A 293 10.90 -0.38 -15.02
CA LEU A 293 12.29 -0.66 -14.68
C LEU A 293 12.75 0.22 -13.49
N THR A 294 13.98 0.69 -13.55
CA THR A 294 14.63 1.59 -12.60
C THR A 294 15.75 2.33 -13.32
N SER A 295 16.08 3.56 -12.91
CA SER A 295 17.27 4.25 -13.41
C SER A 295 18.58 3.63 -12.87
N ALA A 296 18.51 2.87 -11.77
CA ALA A 296 19.68 2.20 -11.18
C ALA A 296 20.36 1.20 -12.12
N SER A 297 19.68 0.74 -13.18
CA SER A 297 20.25 -0.15 -14.19
C SER A 297 20.96 0.56 -15.34
N LEU A 298 20.99 1.90 -15.35
CA LEU A 298 21.49 2.70 -16.49
C LEU A 298 22.78 3.47 -16.18
N GLY A 299 23.15 3.58 -14.91
CA GLY A 299 24.28 4.40 -14.49
C GLY A 299 24.78 4.02 -13.09
N ARG A 300 24.95 5.01 -12.22
CA ARG A 300 25.39 4.76 -10.83
C ARG A 300 24.32 3.96 -10.09
N THR A 301 24.65 2.70 -9.80
CA THR A 301 23.77 1.76 -9.11
C THR A 301 23.61 2.06 -7.61
N ALA A 302 22.58 1.47 -7.01
CA ALA A 302 22.33 1.51 -5.57
C ALA A 302 23.24 0.52 -4.83
N HIS A 303 23.74 0.95 -3.66
CA HIS A 303 24.53 0.07 -2.79
C HIS A 303 23.70 -1.14 -2.34
N ASN A 304 24.31 -2.33 -2.37
CA ASN A 304 23.76 -3.59 -1.88
C ASN A 304 22.54 -4.15 -2.65
N TRP A 305 22.23 -3.65 -3.84
CA TRP A 305 21.03 -4.06 -4.62
C TRP A 305 21.35 -4.95 -5.84
N LEU A 306 22.50 -5.65 -5.82
CA LEU A 306 23.03 -6.37 -6.98
C LEU A 306 21.99 -7.28 -7.66
N PRO A 307 21.28 -8.19 -6.96
CA PRO A 307 20.33 -9.10 -7.61
C PRO A 307 19.22 -8.39 -8.38
N TYR A 308 18.65 -7.35 -7.75
CA TYR A 308 17.55 -6.58 -8.32
C TYR A 308 17.98 -5.78 -9.55
N VAL A 309 19.10 -5.06 -9.46
CA VAL A 309 19.58 -4.20 -10.56
C VAL A 309 20.02 -5.04 -11.76
N ALA A 310 20.69 -6.17 -11.52
CA ALA A 310 21.07 -7.11 -12.59
C ALA A 310 19.84 -7.65 -13.32
N ALA A 311 18.81 -8.09 -12.59
CA ALA A 311 17.56 -8.57 -13.19
C ALA A 311 16.80 -7.47 -13.95
N LYS A 312 16.75 -6.23 -13.44
CA LYS A 312 16.13 -5.10 -14.16
C LYS A 312 16.91 -4.70 -15.41
N ALA A 313 18.24 -4.82 -15.42
CA ALA A 313 19.04 -4.63 -16.62
C ALA A 313 18.78 -5.72 -17.69
N ALA A 314 18.64 -6.98 -17.26
CA ALA A 314 18.23 -8.06 -18.16
C ALA A 314 16.82 -7.83 -18.73
N LEU A 315 15.88 -7.37 -17.91
CA LEU A 315 14.52 -7.04 -18.33
C LEU A 315 14.49 -5.88 -19.35
N LEU A 316 15.39 -4.89 -19.22
CA LEU A 316 15.57 -3.85 -20.24
C LEU A 316 15.97 -4.45 -21.60
N ALA A 317 16.96 -5.34 -21.60
CA ALA A 317 17.41 -6.02 -22.83
C ALA A 317 16.29 -6.89 -23.44
N MET A 318 15.54 -7.62 -22.60
CA MET A 318 14.38 -8.38 -23.03
C MET A 318 13.33 -7.49 -23.70
N GLY A 319 12.99 -6.35 -23.11
CA GLY A 319 12.02 -5.41 -23.69
C GLY A 319 12.44 -4.89 -25.07
N LYS A 320 13.72 -4.56 -25.27
CA LYS A 320 14.26 -4.14 -26.58
C LYS A 320 14.15 -5.24 -27.64
N ASN A 321 14.46 -6.49 -27.28
CA ASN A 321 14.34 -7.61 -28.22
C ASN A 321 12.88 -7.90 -28.57
N LEU A 322 11.97 -7.86 -27.59
CA LEU A 322 10.54 -7.99 -27.84
C LEU A 322 10.01 -6.88 -28.76
N ALA A 323 10.49 -5.64 -28.64
CA ALA A 323 10.12 -4.56 -29.55
C ALA A 323 10.47 -4.89 -31.01
N GLN A 324 11.67 -5.42 -31.23
CA GLN A 324 12.14 -5.83 -32.56
C GLN A 324 11.33 -7.00 -33.12
N GLU A 325 11.01 -8.00 -32.30
CA GLU A 325 10.30 -9.21 -32.74
C GLU A 325 8.80 -8.99 -32.96
N LEU A 326 8.16 -8.16 -32.13
CA LEU A 326 6.71 -7.97 -32.14
C LEU A 326 6.27 -6.75 -32.95
N GLY A 327 7.18 -5.84 -33.27
CA GLY A 327 6.93 -4.65 -34.10
C GLY A 327 6.26 -4.96 -35.45
N PRO A 328 6.70 -5.97 -36.23
CA PRO A 328 6.03 -6.36 -37.48
C PRO A 328 4.57 -6.79 -37.34
N GLN A 329 4.13 -7.14 -36.12
CA GLN A 329 2.74 -7.50 -35.80
C GLN A 329 1.94 -6.30 -35.26
N GLY A 330 2.54 -5.11 -35.22
CA GLY A 330 1.90 -3.87 -34.73
C GLY A 330 1.92 -3.71 -33.21
N VAL A 331 2.59 -4.59 -32.47
CA VAL A 331 2.71 -4.48 -31.02
C VAL A 331 3.89 -3.59 -30.67
N THR A 332 3.66 -2.55 -29.87
CA THR A 332 4.75 -1.69 -29.37
C THR A 332 5.22 -2.16 -28.00
N VAL A 333 6.52 -2.18 -27.77
CA VAL A 333 7.11 -2.58 -26.48
C VAL A 333 8.03 -1.48 -26.00
N ASN A 334 7.74 -0.90 -24.84
CA ASN A 334 8.55 0.18 -24.27
C ASN A 334 8.82 -0.05 -22.79
N MET A 335 9.83 0.63 -22.29
CA MET A 335 10.27 0.57 -20.91
C MET A 335 10.19 1.96 -20.28
N ILE A 336 10.05 1.99 -18.96
CA ILE A 336 10.10 3.22 -18.16
C ILE A 336 11.07 3.00 -17.02
N SER A 337 12.11 3.83 -16.93
CA SER A 337 13.09 3.82 -15.85
C SER A 337 12.90 5.03 -14.94
N PRO A 338 12.14 4.90 -13.84
CA PRO A 338 12.02 5.95 -12.86
C PRO A 338 13.27 6.05 -11.97
N SER A 339 13.54 7.24 -11.44
CA SER A 339 14.43 7.41 -10.28
C SER A 339 13.72 6.96 -8.99
N MET A 340 14.22 7.36 -7.82
CA MET A 340 13.58 6.99 -6.56
C MET A 340 12.16 7.58 -6.49
N VAL A 341 11.17 6.67 -6.43
CA VAL A 341 9.75 7.01 -6.29
C VAL A 341 9.34 6.88 -4.82
N ASP A 342 8.58 7.85 -4.32
CA ASP A 342 8.06 7.83 -2.95
C ASP A 342 6.93 6.79 -2.80
N THR A 343 7.27 5.59 -2.32
CA THR A 343 6.34 4.45 -2.18
C THR A 343 6.73 3.56 -1.00
N ASP A 344 5.87 2.61 -0.63
CA ASP A 344 6.16 1.61 0.41
C ASP A 344 7.49 0.85 0.19
N LEU A 345 7.91 0.67 -1.07
CA LEU A 345 9.15 -0.04 -1.41
C LEU A 345 10.40 0.76 -1.00
N THR A 346 10.30 2.08 -0.96
CA THR A 346 11.38 3.01 -0.61
C THR A 346 11.22 3.61 0.79
N ALA A 347 10.17 3.24 1.53
CA ALA A 347 9.86 3.76 2.86
C ALA A 347 10.96 3.50 3.91
N ASN A 348 11.71 2.41 3.76
CA ASN A 348 12.82 2.07 4.67
C ASN A 348 14.16 2.75 4.30
N ILE A 349 14.19 3.56 3.24
CA ILE A 349 15.41 4.27 2.84
C ILE A 349 15.63 5.44 3.82
N PRO A 350 16.82 5.57 4.44
CA PRO A 350 17.09 6.64 5.39
C PRO A 350 16.87 8.03 4.80
N ASP A 351 16.32 8.96 5.58
CA ASP A 351 16.01 10.31 5.12
C ASP A 351 17.21 11.06 4.55
N ARG A 352 18.41 10.84 5.09
CA ARG A 352 19.66 11.39 4.52
C ARG A 352 19.87 11.01 3.05
N VAL A 353 19.51 9.78 2.67
CA VAL A 353 19.63 9.28 1.29
C VAL A 353 18.53 9.88 0.42
N ARG A 354 17.31 10.00 0.97
CA ARG A 354 16.18 10.67 0.29
C ARG A 354 16.51 12.13 -0.01
N GLN A 355 17.03 12.88 0.96
CA GLN A 355 17.43 14.27 0.79
C GLN A 355 18.60 14.43 -0.20
N ALA A 356 19.59 13.55 -0.17
CA ALA A 356 20.68 13.55 -1.14
C ALA A 356 20.19 13.30 -2.58
N MET A 357 19.16 12.46 -2.76
CA MET A 357 18.53 12.27 -4.07
C MET A 357 17.77 13.53 -4.51
N VAL A 358 16.99 14.13 -3.62
CA VAL A 358 16.28 15.40 -3.87
C VAL A 358 17.25 16.51 -4.26
N SER A 359 18.40 16.61 -3.59
CA SER A 359 19.41 17.62 -3.89
C SER A 359 20.13 17.40 -5.21
N ARG A 360 20.16 16.16 -5.74
CA ARG A 360 20.74 15.83 -7.05
C ARG A 360 19.72 15.86 -8.18
N THR A 361 18.43 15.83 -7.87
CA THR A 361 17.36 15.89 -8.87
C THR A 361 17.10 17.35 -9.27
N PRO A 362 17.23 17.73 -10.55
CA PRO A 362 16.96 19.10 -11.02
C PRO A 362 15.57 19.64 -10.63
N LEU A 363 14.53 18.80 -10.67
CA LEU A 363 13.18 19.18 -10.22
C LEU A 363 13.01 19.28 -8.69
N ARG A 364 14.07 19.06 -7.90
CA ARG A 364 14.12 19.25 -6.43
C ARG A 364 13.05 18.50 -5.65
N ARG A 365 12.63 17.32 -6.14
CA ARG A 365 11.72 16.41 -5.44
C ARG A 365 11.97 14.97 -5.88
N LEU A 366 11.50 14.02 -5.08
CA LEU A 366 11.38 12.63 -5.53
C LEU A 366 10.26 12.50 -6.56
N ALA A 367 10.34 11.46 -7.38
CA ALA A 367 9.23 11.07 -8.23
C ALA A 367 8.07 10.56 -7.36
N THR A 368 6.85 10.81 -7.83
CA THR A 368 5.62 10.25 -7.28
C THR A 368 5.17 9.06 -8.12
N ALA A 369 4.29 8.23 -7.58
CA ALA A 369 3.68 7.15 -8.35
C ALA A 369 2.91 7.69 -9.57
N GLU A 370 2.30 8.87 -9.43
CA GLU A 370 1.59 9.60 -10.48
C GLU A 370 2.51 10.04 -11.63
N ASP A 371 3.74 10.45 -11.35
CA ASP A 371 4.71 10.82 -12.41
C ASP A 371 4.97 9.62 -13.34
N VAL A 372 5.11 8.41 -12.76
CA VAL A 372 5.30 7.16 -13.53
C VAL A 372 4.00 6.77 -14.25
N ALA A 373 2.84 6.92 -13.59
CA ALA A 373 1.55 6.65 -14.21
C ALA A 373 1.31 7.53 -15.46
N GLY A 374 1.68 8.81 -15.40
CA GLY A 374 1.58 9.72 -16.55
C GLY A 374 2.43 9.26 -17.74
N ALA A 375 3.65 8.77 -17.49
CA ALA A 375 4.51 8.19 -18.53
C ALA A 375 3.91 6.90 -19.13
N VAL A 376 3.29 6.05 -18.32
CA VAL A 376 2.57 4.86 -18.81
C VAL A 376 1.39 5.26 -19.67
N LEU A 377 0.57 6.23 -19.25
CA LEU A 377 -0.56 6.72 -20.03
C LEU A 377 -0.09 7.27 -21.39
N LEU A 378 1.00 8.03 -21.43
CA LEU A 378 1.58 8.54 -22.67
C LEU A 378 1.91 7.39 -23.63
N LEU A 379 2.64 6.37 -23.16
CA LEU A 379 3.05 5.22 -23.97
C LEU A 379 1.88 4.29 -24.34
N ALA A 380 0.82 4.25 -23.52
CA ALA A 380 -0.40 3.50 -23.81
C ALA A 380 -1.32 4.23 -24.80
N SER A 381 -1.20 5.55 -24.92
CA SER A 381 -2.06 6.38 -25.76
C SER A 381 -1.88 6.10 -27.26
N PRO A 382 -2.89 6.42 -28.09
CA PRO A 382 -2.75 6.31 -29.55
C PRO A 382 -1.64 7.21 -30.12
N TYR A 383 -1.24 8.28 -29.41
CA TYR A 383 -0.16 9.17 -29.85
C TYR A 383 1.23 8.53 -29.79
N ALA A 384 1.41 7.45 -29.02
CA ALA A 384 2.65 6.69 -28.93
C ALA A 384 2.70 5.50 -29.91
N SER A 385 1.89 5.52 -30.97
CA SER A 385 1.82 4.41 -31.93
C SER A 385 3.11 4.15 -32.70
N PHE A 386 4.02 5.13 -32.76
CA PHE A 386 5.32 5.01 -33.41
C PHE A 386 6.51 4.96 -32.42
N ILE A 387 6.24 4.82 -31.12
CA ILE A 387 7.27 4.68 -30.08
C ILE A 387 7.35 3.20 -29.72
N SER A 388 8.49 2.55 -30.01
CA SER A 388 8.76 1.14 -29.66
C SER A 388 10.26 0.94 -29.45
N GLY A 389 10.63 0.11 -28.47
CA GLY A 389 12.01 -0.15 -28.06
C GLY A 389 12.61 0.92 -27.14
N GLU A 390 11.84 1.95 -26.79
CA GLU A 390 12.32 3.10 -26.04
C GLU A 390 12.36 2.84 -24.53
N ASN A 391 13.29 3.48 -23.82
CA ASN A 391 13.31 3.48 -22.36
C ASN A 391 13.15 4.91 -21.82
N LEU A 392 11.91 5.27 -21.53
CA LEU A 392 11.58 6.61 -21.07
C LEU A 392 12.05 6.84 -19.62
N LEU A 393 12.88 7.85 -19.42
CA LEU A 393 13.39 8.21 -18.09
C LEU A 393 12.41 9.11 -17.34
N VAL A 394 11.95 8.66 -16.17
CA VAL A 394 11.11 9.45 -15.25
C VAL A 394 11.94 9.81 -14.02
N THR A 395 12.93 10.67 -14.22
CA THR A 395 14.01 10.89 -13.24
C THR A 395 14.06 12.32 -12.69
N GLY A 396 13.16 13.20 -13.14
CA GLY A 396 13.21 14.63 -12.81
C GLY A 396 14.52 15.31 -13.22
N GLY A 397 15.25 14.71 -14.18
CA GLY A 397 16.56 15.13 -14.66
C GLY A 397 17.76 14.58 -13.88
N GLU A 398 17.57 13.69 -12.90
CA GLU A 398 18.69 13.14 -12.11
C GLU A 398 19.63 12.26 -12.96
N THR A 399 19.07 11.53 -13.93
CA THR A 399 19.81 10.76 -14.93
C THR A 399 19.42 11.28 -16.31
N MET A 400 20.43 11.51 -17.16
CA MET A 400 20.31 11.89 -18.58
C MET A 400 21.27 11.00 -19.38
N ILE A 401 20.82 10.40 -20.47
CA ILE A 401 21.56 9.41 -21.26
C ILE A 401 21.64 9.78 -22.73
#